data_AF-A0A3D2IA78-F1
#
_entry.id   AF-A0A3D2IA78-F1
#
_cell.length_a   1.000
_cell.length_b   1.000
_cell.length_c   1.000
_cell.angle_alpha   90.00
_cell.angle_beta   90.00
_cell.angle_gamma   90.00
#
_symmetry.space_group_name_H-M   'P 1'
#
loop_
_entity.id
_entity.type
_entity.pdbx_description
1 polymer ?
#
loop_
_entity_poly.entity_id
_entity_poly.type
_entity_poly.pdbx_seq_one_letter_code
_entity_poly.pdbx_strand_id
1 'polypeptide(L)'
;MRIPIFTSKAVPEQTKPGTERRNIVRMNGSLLADAELQKAKPLTALLNGAAQFANVRYQAGQEAQYNQAALAIEEGMTEAEYALSNSTDIYNVLDGENKWNSFMTELRDKTINSVDSKTMRRKLSYAFEQNEITARFRLRAIVDDKILKAEQAAMAARMERLKNELIQGPGATVENYNSKLGILANDQDKGVKGNRYNPEKVAEANQSLRADIASGYITNTYGFDPNTASQLFKMLDLQDEVKAGTITEEEAMLLTGINDPYALHVLYNIDRNVATKLIQDNLALSLKFYDAQQKLEKDQEDDINAMHTKAYNFVISVQDADEVSATTMQQLMTPQAYDNLTGSDKAETIPGVRAKTILRDYLNAQMWANPTQQERMNQEIDRATEFKFAPAGEGSPARYSELYALAEQGELTVNELNTDTFRITGEQYRSLDTKISNESDEALNEGSKLLKRSFRYNEQQAADGNDRLAQASKTAFEAADFELQNEHMRRQEAGKPMTRTEIREF
;
A
#
# COMPACT_ATOMS: atom_id res chain seq x y z
N MET A 1 -20.32 84.73 85.12
CA MET A 1 -19.44 85.92 85.00
C MET A 1 -18.08 85.58 85.56
N ARG A 2 -17.01 85.65 84.77
CA ARG A 2 -15.64 85.61 85.31
C ARG A 2 -14.78 86.59 84.54
N ILE A 3 -14.41 87.65 85.26
CA ILE A 3 -13.55 88.75 84.85
C ILE A 3 -12.10 88.25 84.84
N PRO A 4 -11.24 88.66 83.88
CA PRO A 4 -9.89 88.14 83.74
C PRO A 4 -8.96 88.63 84.85
N ILE A 5 -8.12 87.72 85.36
CA ILE A 5 -7.05 88.01 86.33
C ILE A 5 -5.75 88.17 85.55
N PHE A 6 -5.09 89.32 85.67
CA PHE A 6 -3.73 89.54 85.16
C PHE A 6 -2.73 89.40 86.32
N THR A 7 -1.89 88.36 86.29
CA THR A 7 -0.77 88.21 87.22
C THR A 7 0.50 88.81 86.62
N SER A 8 1.05 89.86 87.24
CA SER A 8 2.35 90.43 86.90
C SER A 8 3.48 89.51 87.36
N LYS A 9 4.32 89.02 86.45
CA LYS A 9 5.64 88.47 86.81
C LYS A 9 6.65 89.60 86.81
N ALA A 10 7.05 90.07 87.99
CA ALA A 10 8.22 90.92 88.18
C ALA A 10 9.47 90.03 88.19
N VAL A 11 10.40 90.24 87.25
CA VAL A 11 11.77 89.75 87.36
C VAL A 11 12.67 90.99 87.43
N PRO A 12 13.55 91.12 88.43
CA PRO A 12 14.26 92.35 88.72
C PRO A 12 15.43 92.57 87.75
N GLU A 13 15.42 93.71 87.07
CA GLU A 13 16.51 94.17 86.21
C GLU A 13 17.34 95.20 86.99
N GLN A 14 18.63 94.89 87.22
CA GLN A 14 19.57 95.83 87.85
C GLN A 14 19.88 96.96 86.87
N THR A 15 19.59 98.17 87.34
CA THR A 15 19.76 99.46 86.69
C THR A 15 21.20 99.71 86.21
N LYS A 16 21.35 100.10 84.93
CA LYS A 16 22.34 101.11 84.53
C LYS A 16 21.61 102.41 84.18
N PRO A 17 22.08 103.60 84.58
CA PRO A 17 21.29 104.83 84.48
C PRO A 17 21.34 105.44 83.08
N GLY A 18 20.18 105.92 82.61
CA GLY A 18 20.05 106.88 81.52
C GLY A 18 19.60 106.31 80.18
N THR A 19 18.27 106.24 79.94
CA THR A 19 17.60 106.76 78.72
C THR A 19 16.08 106.48 78.74
N GLU A 20 15.33 107.36 78.07
CA GLU A 20 13.94 107.73 78.31
C GLU A 20 12.86 106.76 77.77
N ARG A 21 11.74 106.59 78.49
CA ARG A 21 10.53 105.89 78.01
C ARG A 21 9.54 106.88 77.38
N ARG A 22 9.21 106.72 76.09
CA ARG A 22 8.01 107.30 75.44
C ARG A 22 7.07 106.16 75.00
N ASN A 23 5.87 106.10 75.58
CA ASN A 23 4.81 105.13 75.29
C ASN A 23 4.09 105.45 73.96
N ILE A 24 3.99 104.48 73.04
CA ILE A 24 2.97 104.44 71.97
C ILE A 24 2.42 103.01 71.87
N VAL A 25 1.12 102.86 72.06
CA VAL A 25 0.34 101.62 71.91
C VAL A 25 0.02 101.39 70.42
N ARG A 26 0.25 100.18 69.89
CA ARG A 26 -0.29 99.73 68.58
C ARG A 26 -1.00 98.38 68.73
N MET A 27 -2.18 98.28 68.10
CA MET A 27 -3.09 97.13 68.08
C MET A 27 -2.42 95.91 67.42
N ASN A 28 -2.46 94.73 68.06
CA ASN A 28 -1.74 93.53 67.62
C ASN A 28 -2.59 92.73 66.60
N GLY A 29 -2.27 92.83 65.31
CA GLY A 29 -2.96 92.14 64.20
C GLY A 29 -2.81 90.61 64.19
N SER A 30 -2.02 90.03 65.11
CA SER A 30 -1.78 88.59 65.22
C SER A 30 -3.03 87.79 65.64
N LEU A 31 -3.89 88.34 66.50
CA LEU A 31 -5.07 87.63 67.03
C LEU A 31 -6.20 87.45 66.00
N LEU A 32 -6.32 88.34 65.00
CA LEU A 32 -7.28 88.20 63.90
C LEU A 32 -6.78 87.22 62.83
N ALA A 33 -5.47 87.25 62.54
CA ALA A 33 -4.84 86.31 61.62
C ALA A 33 -4.90 84.86 62.14
N ASP A 34 -4.66 84.63 63.44
CA ASP A 34 -4.72 83.30 64.06
C ASP A 34 -6.15 82.74 64.13
N ALA A 35 -7.17 83.59 64.28
CA ALA A 35 -8.58 83.19 64.30
C ALA A 35 -9.12 82.82 62.90
N GLU A 36 -8.68 83.51 61.84
CA GLU A 36 -8.97 83.12 60.45
C GLU A 36 -8.24 81.83 60.06
N LEU A 37 -6.98 81.66 60.47
CA LEU A 37 -6.21 80.42 60.28
C LEU A 37 -6.86 79.21 60.97
N GLN A 38 -7.44 79.37 62.17
CA GLN A 38 -8.17 78.29 62.84
C GLN A 38 -9.50 77.93 62.16
N LYS A 39 -10.22 78.91 61.58
CA LYS A 39 -11.43 78.64 60.79
C LYS A 39 -11.11 78.00 59.44
N ALA A 40 -9.94 78.25 58.88
CA ALA A 40 -9.46 77.64 57.65
C ALA A 40 -8.97 76.19 57.83
N LYS A 41 -8.58 75.75 59.04
CA LYS A 41 -8.04 74.39 59.29
C LYS A 41 -8.89 73.23 58.75
N PRO A 42 -10.23 73.20 58.93
CA PRO A 42 -11.06 72.14 58.34
C PRO A 42 -11.07 72.16 56.81
N LEU A 43 -11.04 73.35 56.20
CA LEU A 43 -10.94 73.51 54.75
C LEU A 43 -9.55 73.11 54.24
N THR A 44 -8.47 73.48 54.94
CA THR A 44 -7.10 73.03 54.61
C THR A 44 -6.92 71.53 54.80
N ALA A 45 -7.54 70.93 55.83
CA ALA A 45 -7.54 69.48 56.04
C ALA A 45 -8.38 68.74 54.97
N LEU A 46 -9.54 69.28 54.58
CA LEU A 46 -10.36 68.79 53.48
C LEU A 46 -9.62 68.90 52.13
N LEU A 47 -8.97 70.04 51.86
CA LEU A 47 -8.18 70.26 50.65
C LEU A 47 -6.91 69.38 50.62
N ASN A 48 -6.25 69.18 51.76
CA ASN A 48 -5.12 68.25 51.86
C ASN A 48 -5.57 66.79 51.70
N GLY A 49 -6.71 66.41 52.28
CA GLY A 49 -7.31 65.09 52.09
C GLY A 49 -7.78 64.85 50.65
N ALA A 50 -8.38 65.86 50.01
CA ALA A 50 -8.77 65.82 48.61
C ALA A 50 -7.56 65.80 47.66
N ALA A 51 -6.50 66.56 47.95
CA ALA A 51 -5.25 66.53 47.19
C ALA A 51 -4.50 65.20 47.36
N GLN A 52 -4.47 64.63 48.58
CA GLN A 52 -3.93 63.29 48.82
C GLN A 52 -4.75 62.23 48.09
N PHE A 53 -6.08 62.31 48.13
CA PHE A 53 -6.95 61.39 47.42
C PHE A 53 -6.84 61.51 45.89
N ALA A 54 -6.70 62.71 45.35
CA ALA A 54 -6.44 62.96 43.93
C ALA A 54 -5.07 62.41 43.51
N ASN A 55 -4.03 62.60 44.32
CA ASN A 55 -2.71 62.03 44.07
C ASN A 55 -2.72 60.50 44.12
N VAL A 56 -3.42 59.89 45.08
CA VAL A 56 -3.58 58.42 45.17
C VAL A 56 -4.34 57.88 43.96
N ARG A 57 -5.43 58.54 43.54
CA ARG A 57 -6.16 58.14 42.31
C ARG A 57 -5.31 58.30 41.05
N TYR A 58 -4.52 59.36 40.96
CA TYR A 58 -3.61 59.59 39.84
C TYR A 58 -2.49 58.54 39.78
N GLN A 59 -1.92 58.17 40.94
CA GLN A 59 -0.95 57.07 41.04
C GLN A 59 -1.58 55.72 40.69
N ALA A 60 -2.76 55.42 41.23
CA ALA A 60 -3.50 54.19 40.91
C ALA A 60 -3.87 54.10 39.43
N GLY A 61 -4.23 55.22 38.79
CA GLY A 61 -4.51 55.28 37.36
C GLY A 61 -3.27 55.01 36.51
N GLN A 62 -2.12 55.57 36.87
CA GLN A 62 -0.84 55.28 36.20
C GLN A 62 -0.39 53.83 36.41
N GLU A 63 -0.57 53.28 37.60
CA GLU A 63 -0.26 51.87 37.88
C GLU A 63 -1.20 50.92 37.11
N ALA A 64 -2.48 51.26 36.99
CA ALA A 64 -3.43 50.50 36.17
C ALA A 64 -3.04 50.52 34.68
N GLN A 65 -2.69 51.68 34.13
CA GLN A 65 -2.17 51.80 32.75
C GLN A 65 -0.89 50.99 32.57
N TYR A 66 0.05 51.06 33.51
CA TYR A 66 1.27 50.27 33.48
C TYR A 66 1.00 48.76 33.49
N ASN A 67 0.13 48.29 34.39
CA ASN A 67 -0.20 46.87 34.52
C ASN A 67 -0.92 46.34 33.27
N GLN A 68 -1.84 47.12 32.68
CA GLN A 68 -2.50 46.75 31.43
C GLN A 68 -1.50 46.66 30.26
N ALA A 69 -0.62 47.64 30.14
CA ALA A 69 0.41 47.63 29.09
C ALA A 69 1.42 46.50 29.29
N ALA A 70 1.81 46.21 30.54
CA ALA A 70 2.70 45.10 30.87
C ALA A 70 2.06 43.73 30.53
N LEU A 71 0.77 43.55 30.86
CA LEU A 71 0.03 42.34 30.48
C LEU A 71 -0.05 42.20 28.94
N ALA A 72 -0.36 43.29 28.23
CA ALA A 72 -0.42 43.26 26.77
C ALA A 72 0.93 42.92 26.11
N ILE A 73 2.05 43.32 26.74
CA ILE A 73 3.39 42.91 26.29
C ILE A 73 3.57 41.40 26.47
N GLU A 74 3.23 40.85 27.63
CA GLU A 74 3.37 39.41 27.90
C GLU A 74 2.49 38.56 26.98
N GLU A 75 1.24 38.95 26.80
CA GLU A 75 0.30 38.28 25.88
C GLU A 75 0.77 38.37 24.44
N GLY A 76 1.15 39.57 23.96
CA GLY A 76 1.62 39.77 22.60
C GLY A 76 2.93 39.04 22.28
N MET A 77 3.86 38.96 23.25
CA MET A 77 5.08 38.16 23.09
C MET A 77 4.78 36.67 23.06
N THR A 78 3.85 36.19 23.89
CA THR A 78 3.43 34.79 23.90
C THR A 78 2.74 34.40 22.60
N GLU A 79 1.88 35.28 22.07
CA GLU A 79 1.23 35.10 20.77
C GLU A 79 2.26 35.06 19.63
N ALA A 80 3.22 35.99 19.61
CA ALA A 80 4.29 36.01 18.61
C ALA A 80 5.17 34.75 18.70
N GLU A 81 5.55 34.32 19.91
CA GLU A 81 6.31 33.08 20.12
C GLU A 81 5.52 31.87 19.60
N TYR A 82 4.24 31.76 19.90
CA TYR A 82 3.39 30.68 19.41
C TYR A 82 3.23 30.70 17.89
N ALA A 83 2.93 31.85 17.29
CA ALA A 83 2.75 31.97 15.85
C ALA A 83 4.05 31.65 15.08
N LEU A 84 5.17 32.24 15.52
CA LEU A 84 6.46 32.09 14.86
C LEU A 84 7.10 30.72 15.09
N SER A 85 6.91 30.14 16.29
CA SER A 85 7.33 28.76 16.56
C SER A 85 6.62 27.76 15.66
N ASN A 86 5.42 28.07 15.17
CA ASN A 86 4.65 27.25 14.23
C ASN A 86 4.82 27.64 12.75
N SER A 87 5.64 28.63 12.44
CA SER A 87 5.92 29.05 11.06
C SER A 87 6.49 27.89 10.24
N THR A 88 6.06 27.78 8.97
CA THR A 88 6.68 26.90 7.97
C THR A 88 7.95 27.52 7.38
N ASP A 89 8.06 28.85 7.43
CA ASP A 89 9.21 29.60 6.96
C ASP A 89 10.18 29.84 8.11
N ILE A 90 10.89 28.79 8.50
CA ILE A 90 11.75 28.75 9.69
C ILE A 90 12.99 29.63 9.56
N TYR A 91 13.50 29.85 8.34
CA TYR A 91 14.75 30.59 8.10
C TYR A 91 14.60 32.11 8.22
N ASN A 92 13.37 32.63 8.17
CA ASN A 92 13.08 34.06 8.29
C ASN A 92 12.51 34.46 9.67
N VAL A 93 12.43 33.53 10.62
CA VAL A 93 11.84 33.80 11.94
C VAL A 93 12.74 34.73 12.76
N LEU A 94 14.02 34.38 12.89
CA LEU A 94 15.03 35.12 13.66
C LEU A 94 16.15 35.69 12.80
N ASP A 95 16.34 35.13 11.60
CA ASP A 95 17.33 35.52 10.60
C ASP A 95 16.63 36.04 9.33
N GLY A 96 17.40 36.47 8.32
CA GLY A 96 16.85 36.97 7.06
C GLY A 96 15.93 38.18 7.27
N GLU A 97 14.65 38.02 6.94
CA GLU A 97 13.62 39.05 7.15
C GLU A 97 13.33 39.34 8.63
N ASN A 98 13.73 38.45 9.55
CA ASN A 98 13.61 38.57 11.00
C ASN A 98 12.20 39.00 11.45
N LYS A 99 11.24 38.11 11.20
CA LYS A 99 9.82 38.30 11.53
C LYS A 99 9.61 38.61 13.01
N TRP A 100 10.41 38.02 13.90
CA TRP A 100 10.40 38.33 15.33
C TRP A 100 10.64 39.82 15.61
N ASN A 101 11.67 40.41 15.03
CA ASN A 101 11.99 41.83 15.26
C ASN A 101 10.89 42.76 14.74
N SER A 102 10.27 42.42 13.61
CA SER A 102 9.13 43.16 13.07
C SER A 102 7.93 43.14 14.03
N PHE A 103 7.55 41.96 14.53
CA PHE A 103 6.48 41.81 15.54
C PHE A 103 6.80 42.55 16.84
N MET A 104 8.03 42.42 17.35
CA MET A 104 8.43 43.09 18.59
C MET A 104 8.44 44.62 18.46
N THR A 105 8.81 45.16 17.29
CA THR A 105 8.77 46.60 17.04
C THR A 105 7.34 47.13 17.08
N GLU A 106 6.41 46.47 16.40
CA GLU A 106 4.99 46.86 16.42
C GLU A 106 4.38 46.75 17.82
N LEU A 107 4.64 45.64 18.52
CA LEU A 107 4.16 45.42 19.88
C LEU A 107 4.70 46.48 20.85
N ARG A 108 5.99 46.80 20.73
CA ARG A 108 6.65 47.85 21.54
C ARG A 108 5.98 49.20 21.32
N ASP A 109 5.82 49.61 20.07
CA ASP A 109 5.25 50.91 19.73
C ASP A 109 3.79 51.03 20.19
N LYS A 110 3.00 49.96 20.06
CA LYS A 110 1.60 49.93 20.52
C LYS A 110 1.49 50.02 22.05
N THR A 111 2.32 49.27 22.78
CA THR A 111 2.20 49.13 24.24
C THR A 111 2.84 50.30 24.99
N ILE A 112 4.04 50.75 24.59
CA ILE A 112 4.74 51.84 25.28
C ILE A 112 4.03 53.19 25.08
N ASN A 113 3.47 53.43 23.89
CA ASN A 113 2.75 54.68 23.62
C ASN A 113 1.37 54.76 24.30
N SER A 114 0.85 53.64 24.82
CA SER A 114 -0.44 53.60 25.53
C SER A 114 -0.41 54.19 26.95
N VAL A 115 0.78 54.38 27.52
CA VAL A 115 0.97 54.91 28.88
C VAL A 115 1.31 56.39 28.80
N ASP A 116 0.64 57.27 29.56
CA ASP A 116 0.85 58.72 29.43
C ASP A 116 2.13 59.21 30.12
N SER A 117 2.53 58.53 31.19
CA SER A 117 3.62 58.96 32.07
C SER A 117 5.00 58.60 31.54
N LYS A 118 5.88 59.59 31.38
CA LYS A 118 7.27 59.40 30.94
C LYS A 118 8.05 58.42 31.83
N THR A 119 7.85 58.47 33.14
CA THR A 119 8.52 57.58 34.09
C THR A 119 8.03 56.14 33.93
N MET A 120 6.72 55.95 33.77
CA MET A 120 6.14 54.63 33.55
C MET A 120 6.48 54.04 32.19
N ARG A 121 6.54 54.86 31.12
CA ARG A 121 7.07 54.45 29.82
C ARG A 121 8.48 53.89 29.94
N ARG A 122 9.37 54.59 30.66
CA ARG A 122 10.75 54.12 30.86
C ARG A 122 10.80 52.78 31.61
N LYS A 123 9.99 52.62 32.65
CA LYS A 123 9.87 51.36 33.39
C LYS A 123 9.35 50.23 32.50
N LEU A 124 8.37 50.52 31.66
CA LEU A 124 7.78 49.57 30.72
C LEU A 124 8.76 49.18 29.61
N SER A 125 9.56 50.12 29.07
CA SER A 125 10.63 49.82 28.11
C SER A 125 11.63 48.80 28.65
N TYR A 126 12.07 48.97 29.90
CA TYR A 126 12.99 48.01 30.53
C TYR A 126 12.34 46.63 30.71
N ALA A 127 11.07 46.59 31.14
CA ALA A 127 10.33 45.33 31.27
C ALA A 127 10.15 44.64 29.91
N PHE A 128 9.86 45.40 28.85
CA PHE A 128 9.77 44.90 27.49
C PHE A 128 11.08 44.26 27.05
N GLU A 129 12.21 44.98 27.18
CA GLU A 129 13.53 44.48 26.78
C GLU A 129 13.90 43.18 27.52
N GLN A 130 13.59 43.10 28.82
CA GLN A 130 13.85 41.90 29.61
C GLN A 130 12.98 40.70 29.20
N ASN A 131 11.69 40.93 28.95
CA ASN A 131 10.76 39.89 28.52
C ASN A 131 11.06 39.43 27.08
N GLU A 132 11.41 40.35 26.19
CA GLU A 132 11.76 40.08 24.79
C GLU A 132 12.95 39.12 24.71
N ILE A 133 14.02 39.38 25.47
CA ILE A 133 15.20 38.53 25.49
C ILE A 133 14.81 37.10 25.88
N THR A 134 14.02 36.94 26.93
CA THR A 134 13.60 35.63 27.43
C THR A 134 12.76 34.88 26.39
N ALA A 135 11.75 35.54 25.82
CA ALA A 135 10.89 34.95 24.80
C ALA A 135 11.67 34.60 23.51
N ARG A 136 12.58 35.48 23.09
CA ARG A 136 13.44 35.25 21.92
C ARG A 136 14.35 34.03 22.12
N PHE A 137 14.91 33.83 23.31
CA PHE A 137 15.73 32.65 23.60
C PHE A 137 14.92 31.35 23.51
N ARG A 138 13.68 31.33 24.01
CA ARG A 138 12.79 30.17 23.87
C ARG A 138 12.45 29.91 22.40
N LEU A 139 12.07 30.94 21.66
CA LEU A 139 11.79 30.83 20.23
C LEU A 139 13.01 30.32 19.45
N ARG A 140 14.21 30.83 19.76
CA ARG A 140 15.46 30.40 19.13
C ARG A 140 15.71 28.91 19.30
N ALA A 141 15.54 28.39 20.51
CA ALA A 141 15.71 26.96 20.75
C ALA A 141 14.77 26.10 19.88
N ILE A 142 13.52 26.56 19.68
CA ILE A 142 12.54 25.86 18.84
C ILE A 142 12.91 25.95 17.35
N VAL A 143 13.30 27.14 16.88
CA VAL A 143 13.69 27.35 15.48
C VAL A 143 14.95 26.56 15.14
N ASP A 144 15.96 26.57 16.01
CA ASP A 144 17.21 25.83 15.82
C ASP A 144 16.93 24.30 15.74
N ASP A 145 16.07 23.75 16.61
CA ASP A 145 15.64 22.35 16.55
C ASP A 145 14.92 22.00 15.24
N LYS A 146 14.04 22.89 14.75
CA LYS A 146 13.36 22.70 13.47
C LYS A 146 14.31 22.72 12.28
N ILE A 147 15.28 23.64 12.27
CA ILE A 147 16.32 23.71 11.22
C ILE A 147 17.12 22.41 11.21
N LEU A 148 17.57 21.94 12.39
CA LEU A 148 18.32 20.70 12.52
C LEU A 148 17.53 19.48 12.00
N LYS A 149 16.23 19.37 12.33
CA LYS A 149 15.36 18.32 11.79
C LYS A 149 15.19 18.40 10.27
N ALA A 150 15.06 19.60 9.71
CA ALA A 150 14.96 19.79 8.27
C ALA A 150 16.26 19.38 7.55
N GLU A 151 17.43 19.72 8.11
CA GLU A 151 18.74 19.28 7.60
C GLU A 151 18.89 17.76 7.62
N GLN A 152 18.50 17.11 8.73
CA GLN A 152 18.52 15.65 8.84
C GLN A 152 17.62 14.97 7.80
N ALA A 153 16.40 15.49 7.60
CA ALA A 153 15.48 14.96 6.58
C ALA A 153 16.03 15.12 5.15
N ALA A 154 16.62 16.28 4.84
CA ALA A 154 17.27 16.52 3.55
C ALA A 154 18.46 15.57 3.32
N MET A 155 19.23 15.27 4.37
CA MET A 155 20.33 14.33 4.32
C MET A 155 19.85 12.91 4.04
N ALA A 156 18.83 12.43 4.77
CA ALA A 156 18.23 11.13 4.52
C ALA A 156 17.71 11.00 3.08
N ALA A 157 17.02 12.01 2.57
CA ALA A 157 16.53 12.03 1.19
C ALA A 157 17.66 12.04 0.14
N ARG A 158 18.83 12.59 0.47
CA ARG A 158 20.01 12.53 -0.40
C ARG A 158 20.66 11.15 -0.38
N MET A 159 20.78 10.54 0.81
CA MET A 159 21.29 9.16 0.95
C MET A 159 20.42 8.18 0.18
N GLU A 160 19.10 8.31 0.27
CA GLU A 160 18.15 7.46 -0.46
C GLU A 160 18.26 7.62 -1.97
N ARG A 161 18.37 8.85 -2.47
CA ARG A 161 18.62 9.12 -3.89
C ARG A 161 19.94 8.50 -4.36
N LEU A 162 20.99 8.67 -3.56
CA LEU A 162 22.31 8.12 -3.86
C LEU A 162 22.28 6.59 -3.91
N LYS A 163 21.61 5.96 -2.93
CA LYS A 163 21.40 4.51 -2.89
C LYS A 163 20.79 4.01 -4.20
N ASN A 164 19.67 4.60 -4.60
CA ASN A 164 18.94 4.16 -5.80
C ASN A 164 19.75 4.37 -7.09
N GLU A 165 20.51 5.46 -7.17
CA GLU A 165 21.39 5.73 -8.31
C GLU A 165 22.57 4.73 -8.41
N LEU A 166 23.11 4.30 -7.27
CA LEU A 166 24.24 3.37 -7.21
C LEU A 166 23.82 1.89 -7.32
N ILE A 167 22.52 1.60 -7.29
CA ILE A 167 21.99 0.23 -7.45
C ILE A 167 21.67 -0.11 -8.92
N GLN A 168 21.39 0.87 -9.80
CA GLN A 168 20.92 0.59 -11.17
C GLN A 168 21.51 1.52 -12.24
N GLY A 169 21.57 1.02 -13.48
CA GLY A 169 21.82 1.82 -14.68
C GLY A 169 23.27 2.31 -14.85
N PRO A 170 23.51 3.43 -15.56
CA PRO A 170 24.85 4.00 -15.76
C PRO A 170 25.48 4.58 -14.48
N GLY A 171 24.71 4.66 -13.38
CA GLY A 171 25.17 5.13 -12.07
C GLY A 171 26.02 4.09 -11.31
N ALA A 172 25.84 2.80 -11.61
CA ALA A 172 26.52 1.68 -10.96
C ALA A 172 27.96 1.49 -11.49
N THR A 173 28.85 2.44 -11.18
CA THR A 173 30.27 2.36 -11.52
C THR A 173 31.14 2.67 -10.31
N VAL A 174 32.37 2.13 -10.30
CA VAL A 174 33.35 2.37 -9.23
C VAL A 174 33.64 3.87 -9.07
N GLU A 175 33.75 4.59 -10.19
CA GLU A 175 33.97 6.05 -10.21
C GLU A 175 32.80 6.81 -9.58
N ASN A 176 31.56 6.50 -9.95
CA ASN A 176 30.37 7.15 -9.40
C ASN A 176 30.22 6.85 -7.90
N TYR A 177 30.48 5.62 -7.49
CA TYR A 177 30.43 5.23 -6.08
C TYR A 177 31.43 6.03 -5.25
N ASN A 178 32.69 6.04 -5.66
CA ASN A 178 33.75 6.74 -4.92
C ASN A 178 33.51 8.25 -4.89
N SER A 179 33.16 8.85 -6.04
CA SER A 179 32.92 10.29 -6.13
C SER A 179 31.70 10.72 -5.30
N LYS A 180 30.55 10.07 -5.46
CA LYS A 180 29.31 10.50 -4.80
C LYS A 180 29.32 10.23 -3.30
N LEU A 181 29.84 9.08 -2.86
CA LEU A 181 30.01 8.82 -1.42
C LEU A 181 31.09 9.72 -0.82
N GLY A 182 32.13 10.08 -1.58
CA GLY A 182 33.12 11.08 -1.16
C GLY A 182 32.50 12.46 -0.93
N ILE A 183 31.63 12.93 -1.83
CA ILE A 183 30.91 14.20 -1.66
C ILE A 183 29.99 14.12 -0.43
N LEU A 184 29.25 13.02 -0.26
CA LEU A 184 28.39 12.81 0.91
C LEU A 184 29.18 12.87 2.22
N ALA A 185 30.30 12.14 2.29
CA ALA A 185 31.18 12.09 3.45
C ALA A 185 31.74 13.48 3.80
N ASN A 186 32.15 14.27 2.80
CA ASN A 186 32.63 15.63 3.01
C ASN A 186 31.55 16.55 3.60
N ASP A 187 30.30 16.42 3.18
CA ASP A 187 29.21 17.24 3.71
C ASP A 187 28.79 16.82 5.12
N GLN A 188 28.83 15.51 5.41
CA GLN A 188 28.62 14.99 6.75
C GLN A 188 29.73 15.42 7.72
N ASP A 189 31.00 15.42 7.29
CA ASP A 189 32.14 15.87 8.10
C ASP A 189 32.01 17.35 8.50
N LYS A 190 31.56 18.21 7.58
CA LYS A 190 31.22 19.62 7.91
C LYS A 190 30.12 19.71 8.98
N GLY A 191 29.11 18.84 8.91
CA GLY A 191 28.04 18.77 9.90
C GLY A 191 28.50 18.31 11.27
N VAL A 192 29.37 17.29 11.32
CA VAL A 192 30.01 16.79 12.55
C VAL A 192 30.90 17.86 13.18
N LYS A 193 31.78 18.50 12.39
CA LYS A 193 32.64 19.61 12.87
C LYS A 193 31.84 20.80 13.40
N GLY A 194 30.64 21.02 12.84
CA GLY A 194 29.69 22.03 13.31
C GLY A 194 28.85 21.59 14.52
N ASN A 195 29.09 20.41 15.11
CA ASN A 195 28.28 19.81 16.17
C ASN A 195 26.79 19.64 15.82
N ARG A 196 26.45 19.60 14.53
CA ARG A 196 25.07 19.39 14.05
C ARG A 196 24.73 17.90 13.94
N TYR A 197 25.74 17.08 13.69
CA TYR A 197 25.59 15.62 13.56
C TYR A 197 26.42 14.89 14.60
N ASN A 198 25.88 13.76 15.09
CA ASN A 198 26.63 12.84 15.91
C ASN A 198 27.54 11.97 15.01
N PRO A 199 28.86 11.91 15.27
CA PRO A 199 29.82 11.18 14.42
C PRO A 199 29.55 9.67 14.38
N GLU A 200 29.18 9.05 15.50
CA GLU A 200 28.89 7.61 15.57
C GLU A 200 27.66 7.28 14.74
N LYS A 201 26.60 8.12 14.83
CA LYS A 201 25.37 7.94 14.04
C LYS A 201 25.58 8.14 12.54
N VAL A 202 26.46 9.07 12.16
CA VAL A 202 26.87 9.24 10.76
C VAL A 202 27.61 8.01 10.26
N ALA A 203 28.53 7.45 11.06
CA ALA A 203 29.27 6.24 10.69
C ALA A 203 28.34 5.03 10.51
N GLU A 204 27.42 4.80 11.46
CA GLU A 204 26.38 3.75 11.37
C GLU A 204 25.53 3.92 10.10
N ALA A 205 25.05 5.14 9.82
CA ALA A 205 24.22 5.43 8.66
C ALA A 205 24.97 5.20 7.34
N ASN A 206 26.26 5.52 7.28
CA ASN A 206 27.10 5.27 6.11
C ASN A 206 27.38 3.79 5.89
N GLN A 207 27.60 3.00 6.95
CA GLN A 207 27.73 1.55 6.84
C GLN A 207 26.44 0.92 6.29
N SER A 208 25.28 1.33 6.83
CA SER A 208 23.97 0.88 6.33
C SER A 208 23.79 1.21 4.86
N LEU A 209 24.08 2.46 4.46
CA LEU A 209 23.97 2.90 3.06
C LEU A 209 24.80 2.01 2.11
N ARG A 210 26.03 1.69 2.49
CA ARG A 210 26.90 0.83 1.66
C ARG A 210 26.37 -0.60 1.57
N ALA A 211 25.88 -1.14 2.69
CA ALA A 211 25.25 -2.46 2.72
C ALA A 211 24.01 -2.50 1.83
N ASP A 212 23.17 -1.46 1.88
CA ASP A 212 21.97 -1.37 1.05
C ASP A 212 22.30 -1.25 -0.45
N ILE A 213 23.33 -0.46 -0.80
CA ILE A 213 23.83 -0.36 -2.18
C ILE A 213 24.31 -1.73 -2.67
N ALA A 214 25.16 -2.41 -1.89
CA ALA A 214 25.66 -3.73 -2.25
C ALA A 214 24.51 -4.73 -2.40
N SER A 215 23.59 -4.77 -1.43
CA SER A 215 22.46 -5.70 -1.44
C SER A 215 21.57 -5.47 -2.63
N GLY A 216 21.20 -4.22 -2.91
CA GLY A 216 20.36 -3.87 -4.04
C GLY A 216 21.02 -4.20 -5.37
N TYR A 217 22.31 -3.87 -5.53
CA TYR A 217 23.04 -4.14 -6.78
C TYR A 217 23.18 -5.64 -7.05
N ILE A 218 23.68 -6.39 -6.07
CA ILE A 218 23.89 -7.83 -6.21
C ILE A 218 22.58 -8.56 -6.46
N THR A 219 21.51 -8.20 -5.76
CA THR A 219 20.19 -8.81 -5.99
C THR A 219 19.68 -8.54 -7.40
N ASN A 220 19.81 -7.31 -7.91
CA ASN A 220 19.31 -6.95 -9.23
C ASN A 220 20.11 -7.60 -10.36
N THR A 221 21.43 -7.75 -10.18
CA THR A 221 22.32 -8.27 -11.23
C THR A 221 22.43 -9.80 -11.18
N TYR A 222 22.42 -10.39 -9.98
CA TYR A 222 22.76 -11.80 -9.74
C TYR A 222 21.68 -12.59 -8.98
N GLY A 223 20.50 -12.02 -8.74
CA GLY A 223 19.45 -12.65 -7.91
C GLY A 223 18.74 -13.86 -8.51
N PHE A 224 18.96 -14.15 -9.80
CA PHE A 224 18.22 -15.18 -10.52
C PHE A 224 19.02 -16.47 -10.81
N ASP A 225 20.34 -16.47 -10.59
CA ASP A 225 21.19 -17.64 -10.89
C ASP A 225 21.94 -18.14 -9.63
N PRO A 226 21.61 -19.33 -9.11
CA PRO A 226 22.31 -19.93 -7.98
C PRO A 226 23.83 -20.10 -8.18
N ASN A 227 24.30 -20.27 -9.42
CA ASN A 227 25.74 -20.42 -9.69
C ASN A 227 26.49 -19.12 -9.41
N THR A 228 25.88 -17.97 -9.71
CA THR A 228 26.49 -16.67 -9.47
C THR A 228 26.72 -16.42 -7.98
N ALA A 229 25.84 -16.90 -7.10
CA ALA A 229 26.06 -16.79 -5.65
C ALA A 229 27.31 -17.57 -5.19
N SER A 230 27.56 -18.76 -5.76
CA SER A 230 28.80 -19.51 -5.50
C SER A 230 30.04 -18.76 -5.99
N GLN A 231 29.95 -18.13 -7.16
CA GLN A 231 31.02 -17.30 -7.70
C GLN A 231 31.28 -16.05 -6.83
N LEU A 232 30.23 -15.41 -6.32
CA LEU A 232 30.31 -14.29 -5.38
C LEU A 232 30.97 -14.69 -4.05
N PHE A 233 30.69 -15.90 -3.53
CA PHE A 233 31.39 -16.42 -2.35
C PHE A 233 32.88 -16.60 -2.62
N LYS A 234 33.26 -17.22 -3.74
CA LYS A 234 34.67 -17.35 -4.13
C LYS A 234 35.33 -15.98 -4.28
N MET A 235 34.61 -15.00 -4.82
CA MET A 235 35.10 -13.63 -4.95
C MET A 235 35.37 -12.99 -3.58
N LEU A 236 34.48 -13.20 -2.60
CA LEU A 236 34.69 -12.74 -1.23
C LEU A 236 35.86 -13.45 -0.54
N ASP A 237 36.11 -14.73 -0.83
CA ASP A 237 37.24 -15.48 -0.28
C ASP A 237 38.59 -14.98 -0.82
N LEU A 238 38.63 -14.58 -2.08
CA LEU A 238 39.81 -13.98 -2.71
C LEU A 238 40.09 -12.54 -2.24
N GLN A 239 39.22 -11.93 -1.43
CA GLN A 239 39.37 -10.56 -0.95
C GLN A 239 40.69 -10.33 -0.21
N ASP A 240 41.11 -11.28 0.62
CA ASP A 240 42.33 -11.14 1.41
C ASP A 240 43.58 -11.24 0.51
N GLU A 241 43.54 -12.07 -0.53
CA GLU A 241 44.63 -12.21 -1.51
C GLU A 241 44.78 -10.96 -2.38
N VAL A 242 43.66 -10.35 -2.80
CA VAL A 242 43.65 -9.06 -3.49
C VAL A 242 44.20 -7.96 -2.58
N LYS A 243 43.75 -7.88 -1.32
CA LYS A 243 44.24 -6.90 -0.34
C LYS A 243 45.72 -7.08 -0.02
N ALA A 244 46.20 -8.32 -0.01
CA ALA A 244 47.61 -8.64 0.18
C ALA A 244 48.47 -8.36 -1.07
N GLY A 245 47.85 -8.01 -2.20
CA GLY A 245 48.53 -7.79 -3.48
C GLY A 245 49.12 -9.07 -4.07
N THR A 246 48.62 -10.23 -3.65
CA THR A 246 49.07 -11.54 -4.17
C THR A 246 48.46 -11.83 -5.54
N ILE A 247 47.24 -11.34 -5.76
CA ILE A 247 46.54 -11.35 -7.05
C ILE A 247 45.95 -9.96 -7.32
N THR A 248 45.71 -9.63 -8.58
CA THR A 248 45.02 -8.40 -8.98
C THR A 248 43.50 -8.57 -8.91
N GLU A 249 42.75 -7.45 -8.91
CA GLU A 249 41.28 -7.48 -9.02
C GLU A 249 40.81 -8.17 -10.31
N GLU A 250 41.53 -7.94 -11.41
CA GLU A 250 41.27 -8.57 -12.72
C GLU A 250 41.48 -10.09 -12.67
N GLU A 251 42.53 -10.56 -11.99
CA GLU A 251 42.77 -11.99 -11.78
C GLU A 251 41.70 -12.63 -10.89
N ALA A 252 41.26 -11.95 -9.83
CA ALA A 252 40.19 -12.44 -8.97
C ALA A 252 38.86 -12.57 -9.71
N MET A 253 38.51 -11.59 -10.56
CA MET A 253 37.34 -11.66 -11.45
C MET A 253 37.43 -12.85 -12.42
N LEU A 254 38.61 -13.08 -13.00
CA LEU A 254 38.85 -14.18 -13.93
C LEU A 254 38.75 -15.57 -13.25
N LEU A 255 39.24 -15.70 -12.01
CA LEU A 255 39.17 -16.94 -11.23
C LEU A 255 37.75 -17.29 -10.78
N THR A 256 36.89 -16.28 -10.60
CA THR A 256 35.51 -16.46 -10.10
C THR A 256 34.50 -16.59 -11.22
N GLY A 257 34.80 -16.05 -12.41
CA GLY A 257 33.87 -15.96 -13.53
C GLY A 257 32.95 -14.74 -13.47
N ILE A 258 33.10 -13.86 -12.48
CA ILE A 258 32.37 -12.59 -12.38
C ILE A 258 33.24 -11.49 -12.98
N ASN A 259 32.92 -11.07 -14.20
CA ASN A 259 33.58 -9.96 -14.87
C ASN A 259 32.85 -8.63 -14.60
N ASP A 260 32.71 -8.29 -13.33
CA ASP A 260 32.00 -7.11 -12.86
C ASP A 260 32.80 -6.40 -11.75
N PRO A 261 33.61 -5.39 -12.13
CA PRO A 261 34.45 -4.67 -11.16
C PRO A 261 33.61 -3.89 -10.15
N TYR A 262 32.35 -3.56 -10.47
CA TYR A 262 31.49 -2.84 -9.55
C TYR A 262 30.94 -3.76 -8.46
N ALA A 263 30.52 -4.98 -8.80
CA ALA A 263 30.13 -6.00 -7.82
C ALA A 263 31.25 -6.27 -6.79
N LEU A 264 32.49 -6.38 -7.28
CA LEU A 264 33.68 -6.53 -6.45
C LEU A 264 33.82 -5.34 -5.49
N HIS A 265 33.77 -4.12 -6.03
CA HIS A 265 33.95 -2.90 -5.27
C HIS A 265 32.90 -2.72 -4.17
N VAL A 266 31.61 -2.95 -4.46
CA VAL A 266 30.55 -2.76 -3.46
C VAL A 266 30.62 -3.81 -2.35
N LEU A 267 30.99 -5.06 -2.67
CA LEU A 267 31.17 -6.12 -1.67
C LEU A 267 32.41 -5.87 -0.81
N TYR A 268 33.47 -5.30 -1.37
CA TYR A 268 34.70 -5.04 -0.63
C TYR A 268 34.63 -3.82 0.29
N ASN A 269 33.66 -2.93 0.06
CA ASN A 269 33.44 -1.71 0.84
C ASN A 269 32.47 -1.87 2.03
N ILE A 270 32.03 -3.11 2.31
CA ILE A 270 31.19 -3.46 3.45
C ILE A 270 31.89 -4.49 4.35
N ASP A 271 31.41 -4.65 5.58
CA ASP A 271 31.95 -5.65 6.51
C ASP A 271 31.78 -7.07 5.95
N ARG A 272 32.82 -7.90 6.10
CA ARG A 272 32.82 -9.27 5.52
C ARG A 272 31.64 -10.11 5.97
N ASN A 273 31.26 -10.01 7.26
CA ASN A 273 30.08 -10.72 7.78
C ASN A 273 28.77 -10.26 7.11
N VAL A 274 28.66 -8.97 6.79
CA VAL A 274 27.51 -8.41 6.07
C VAL A 274 27.51 -8.88 4.63
N ALA A 275 28.67 -8.88 3.95
CA ALA A 275 28.83 -9.41 2.60
C ALA A 275 28.46 -10.90 2.53
N THR A 276 28.95 -11.72 3.45
CA THR A 276 28.63 -13.16 3.51
C THR A 276 27.12 -13.37 3.65
N LYS A 277 26.47 -12.65 4.58
CA LYS A 277 25.02 -12.77 4.78
C LYS A 277 24.24 -12.34 3.53
N LEU A 278 24.64 -11.24 2.89
CA LEU A 278 24.04 -10.75 1.66
C LEU A 278 24.11 -11.81 0.54
N ILE A 279 25.26 -12.46 0.36
CA ILE A 279 25.40 -13.51 -0.67
C ILE A 279 24.54 -14.74 -0.31
N GLN A 280 24.41 -15.09 0.99
CA GLN A 280 23.48 -16.14 1.43
C GLN A 280 22.02 -15.80 1.13
N ASP A 281 21.60 -14.58 1.40
CA ASP A 281 20.25 -14.09 1.11
C ASP A 281 19.99 -14.11 -0.41
N ASN A 282 20.99 -13.73 -1.22
CA ASN A 282 20.93 -13.80 -2.68
C ASN A 282 20.82 -15.25 -3.20
N LEU A 283 21.56 -16.20 -2.62
CA LEU A 283 21.45 -17.63 -2.94
C LEU A 283 20.05 -18.17 -2.59
N ALA A 284 19.51 -17.81 -1.42
CA ALA A 284 18.18 -18.25 -1.02
C ALA A 284 17.09 -17.70 -1.95
N LEU A 285 17.27 -16.48 -2.47
CA LEU A 285 16.37 -15.91 -3.48
C LEU A 285 16.48 -16.65 -4.81
N SER A 286 17.69 -16.89 -5.31
CA SER A 286 17.90 -17.54 -6.61
C SER A 286 17.41 -18.99 -6.64
N LEU A 287 17.56 -19.73 -5.53
CA LEU A 287 17.00 -21.08 -5.41
C LEU A 287 15.47 -21.10 -5.51
N LYS A 288 14.76 -20.10 -4.95
CA LYS A 288 13.31 -20.00 -5.10
C LYS A 288 12.89 -19.78 -6.55
N PHE A 289 13.63 -18.97 -7.30
CA PHE A 289 13.37 -18.78 -8.72
C PHE A 289 13.63 -20.05 -9.52
N TYR A 290 14.74 -20.73 -9.23
CA TYR A 290 15.09 -22.00 -9.85
C TYR A 290 14.02 -23.08 -9.62
N ASP A 291 13.56 -23.26 -8.37
CA ASP A 291 12.50 -24.22 -8.03
C ASP A 291 11.17 -23.87 -8.73
N ALA A 292 10.83 -22.58 -8.80
CA ALA A 292 9.63 -22.13 -9.51
C ALA A 292 9.71 -22.42 -11.02
N GLN A 293 10.89 -22.23 -11.62
CA GLN A 293 11.12 -22.57 -13.03
C GLN A 293 11.01 -24.08 -13.28
N GLN A 294 11.65 -24.91 -12.45
CA GLN A 294 11.54 -26.37 -12.58
C GLN A 294 10.09 -26.84 -12.47
N LYS A 295 9.31 -26.23 -11.57
CA LYS A 295 7.89 -26.56 -11.44
C LYS A 295 7.10 -26.21 -12.70
N LEU A 296 7.33 -25.03 -13.29
CA LEU A 296 6.69 -24.64 -14.54
C LEU A 296 7.07 -25.55 -15.71
N GLU A 297 8.34 -25.92 -15.82
CA GLU A 297 8.81 -26.86 -16.84
C GLU A 297 8.16 -28.23 -16.67
N LYS A 298 8.06 -28.72 -15.43
CA LYS A 298 7.36 -29.97 -15.13
C LYS A 298 5.87 -29.91 -15.46
N ASP A 299 5.17 -28.83 -15.07
CA ASP A 299 3.75 -28.65 -15.36
C ASP A 299 3.50 -28.67 -16.88
N GLN A 300 4.38 -28.04 -17.67
CA GLN A 300 4.33 -28.09 -19.14
C GLN A 300 4.58 -29.50 -19.70
N GLU A 301 5.56 -30.23 -19.14
CA GLU A 301 5.84 -31.62 -19.54
C GLU A 301 4.66 -32.54 -19.24
N ASP A 302 4.04 -32.40 -18.07
CA ASP A 302 2.86 -33.16 -17.64
C ASP A 302 1.65 -32.90 -18.56
N ASP A 303 1.41 -31.63 -18.95
CA ASP A 303 0.36 -31.26 -19.91
C ASP A 303 0.58 -31.89 -21.30
N ILE A 304 1.82 -31.85 -21.81
CA ILE A 304 2.19 -32.47 -23.09
C ILE A 304 2.01 -34.00 -23.01
N ASN A 305 2.43 -34.63 -21.92
CA ASN A 305 2.27 -36.07 -21.70
C ASN A 305 0.79 -36.48 -21.62
N ALA A 306 -0.06 -35.69 -20.98
CA ALA A 306 -1.50 -35.92 -20.95
C ALA A 306 -2.11 -35.82 -22.35
N MET A 307 -1.67 -34.87 -23.17
CA MET A 307 -2.09 -34.74 -24.56
C MET A 307 -1.65 -35.95 -25.40
N HIS A 308 -0.39 -36.39 -25.28
CA HIS A 308 0.10 -37.58 -25.98
C HIS A 308 -0.68 -38.85 -25.59
N THR A 309 -1.01 -39.00 -24.31
CA THR A 309 -1.85 -40.10 -23.83
C THR A 309 -3.23 -40.08 -24.49
N LYS A 310 -3.87 -38.90 -24.57
CA LYS A 310 -5.16 -38.74 -25.25
C LYS A 310 -5.07 -39.08 -26.74
N ALA A 311 -4.00 -38.65 -27.41
CA ALA A 311 -3.75 -38.94 -28.82
C ALA A 311 -3.55 -40.44 -29.07
N TYR A 312 -2.80 -41.10 -28.20
CA TYR A 312 -2.61 -42.55 -28.26
C TYR A 312 -3.95 -43.28 -28.14
N ASN A 313 -4.74 -42.96 -27.13
CA ASN A 313 -6.06 -43.56 -26.94
C ASN A 313 -6.97 -43.32 -28.16
N PHE A 314 -6.94 -42.11 -28.72
CA PHE A 314 -7.68 -41.79 -29.94
C PHE A 314 -7.30 -42.71 -31.12
N VAL A 315 -6.01 -42.93 -31.35
CA VAL A 315 -5.52 -43.84 -32.41
C VAL A 315 -6.08 -45.25 -32.24
N ILE A 316 -6.21 -45.73 -31.00
CA ILE A 316 -6.64 -47.10 -30.69
C ILE A 316 -8.16 -47.33 -30.91
N SER A 317 -8.97 -46.29 -30.80
CA SER A 317 -10.43 -46.46 -30.73
C SER A 317 -11.21 -45.83 -31.89
N VAL A 318 -10.68 -44.77 -32.53
CA VAL A 318 -11.38 -44.11 -33.64
C VAL A 318 -11.65 -45.10 -34.75
N GLN A 319 -12.84 -45.04 -35.37
CA GLN A 319 -13.18 -45.92 -36.48
C GLN A 319 -12.67 -45.32 -37.79
N ASP A 320 -12.30 -46.18 -38.74
CA ASP A 320 -11.73 -45.72 -40.01
C ASP A 320 -12.69 -44.85 -40.82
N ALA A 321 -13.99 -45.11 -40.67
CA ALA A 321 -15.08 -44.40 -41.32
C ALA A 321 -15.54 -43.13 -40.58
N ASP A 322 -15.04 -42.87 -39.37
CA ASP A 322 -15.43 -41.68 -38.60
C ASP A 322 -14.90 -40.41 -39.28
N GLU A 323 -15.69 -39.34 -39.27
CA GLU A 323 -15.22 -38.02 -39.66
C GLU A 323 -14.65 -37.29 -38.45
N VAL A 324 -13.34 -37.03 -38.48
CA VAL A 324 -12.60 -36.38 -37.40
C VAL A 324 -12.41 -34.91 -37.73
N SER A 325 -12.90 -34.02 -36.85
CA SER A 325 -12.79 -32.58 -37.05
C SER A 325 -11.38 -32.05 -36.82
N ALA A 326 -11.04 -30.95 -37.51
CA ALA A 326 -9.83 -30.16 -37.30
C ALA A 326 -9.62 -29.78 -35.82
N THR A 327 -10.70 -29.39 -35.13
CA THR A 327 -10.66 -29.03 -33.70
C THR A 327 -10.25 -30.22 -32.83
N THR A 328 -10.71 -31.42 -33.16
CA THR A 328 -10.31 -32.65 -32.43
C THR A 328 -8.81 -32.91 -32.62
N MET A 329 -8.31 -32.77 -33.84
CA MET A 329 -6.88 -32.92 -34.14
C MET A 329 -6.03 -31.90 -33.37
N GLN A 330 -6.45 -30.63 -33.31
CA GLN A 330 -5.76 -29.58 -32.54
C GLN A 330 -5.69 -29.85 -31.03
N GLN A 331 -6.64 -30.61 -30.48
CA GLN A 331 -6.62 -31.00 -29.07
C GLN A 331 -5.68 -32.17 -28.76
N LEU A 332 -5.22 -32.89 -29.80
CA LEU A 332 -4.46 -34.14 -29.66
C LEU A 332 -2.99 -33.98 -30.08
N MET A 333 -2.57 -32.80 -30.50
CA MET A 333 -1.17 -32.54 -30.86
C MET A 333 -0.77 -31.11 -30.53
N THR A 334 0.54 -30.85 -30.44
CA THR A 334 1.02 -29.48 -30.21
C THR A 334 0.59 -28.55 -31.36
N PRO A 335 0.37 -27.25 -31.10
CA PRO A 335 0.04 -26.28 -32.14
C PRO A 335 1.04 -26.30 -33.31
N GLN A 336 2.34 -26.42 -32.99
CA GLN A 336 3.39 -26.51 -34.00
C GLN A 336 3.27 -27.77 -34.86
N ALA A 337 2.94 -28.92 -34.28
CA ALA A 337 2.74 -30.16 -35.03
C ALA A 337 1.52 -30.07 -35.95
N TYR A 338 0.41 -29.50 -35.46
CA TYR A 338 -0.80 -29.28 -36.26
C TYR A 338 -0.55 -28.32 -37.44
N ASP A 339 0.21 -27.26 -37.21
CA ASP A 339 0.49 -26.27 -38.24
C ASP A 339 1.36 -26.80 -39.38
N ASN A 340 2.16 -27.82 -39.12
CA ASN A 340 2.97 -28.51 -40.13
C ASN A 340 2.17 -29.48 -41.01
N LEU A 341 0.89 -29.74 -40.71
CA LEU A 341 0.03 -30.55 -41.59
C LEU A 341 -0.26 -29.79 -42.88
N THR A 342 -0.35 -30.52 -44.01
CA THR A 342 -0.51 -29.91 -45.34
C THR A 342 -1.66 -30.53 -46.14
N GLY A 343 -2.23 -29.75 -47.06
CA GLY A 343 -3.25 -30.23 -47.99
C GLY A 343 -4.50 -30.75 -47.28
N SER A 344 -4.95 -31.95 -47.69
CA SER A 344 -6.13 -32.64 -47.16
C SER A 344 -6.02 -33.00 -45.68
N ASP A 345 -4.83 -32.96 -45.08
CA ASP A 345 -4.61 -33.32 -43.68
C ASP A 345 -5.05 -32.21 -42.70
N LYS A 346 -5.29 -31.02 -43.24
CA LYS A 346 -5.79 -29.83 -42.50
C LYS A 346 -7.20 -29.44 -42.95
N ALA A 347 -7.94 -30.37 -43.58
CA ALA A 347 -9.33 -30.17 -43.96
C ALA A 347 -10.21 -30.00 -42.71
N GLU A 348 -11.40 -29.39 -42.86
CA GLU A 348 -12.36 -29.20 -41.75
C GLU A 348 -12.70 -30.52 -41.06
N THR A 349 -12.81 -31.60 -41.86
CA THR A 349 -12.91 -32.98 -41.39
C THR A 349 -11.99 -33.90 -42.20
N ILE A 350 -11.44 -34.93 -41.54
CA ILE A 350 -10.63 -35.99 -42.16
C ILE A 350 -11.16 -37.37 -41.77
N PRO A 351 -11.01 -38.40 -42.63
CA PRO A 351 -11.37 -39.76 -42.27
C PRO A 351 -10.55 -40.26 -41.08
N GLY A 352 -11.16 -41.07 -40.21
CA GLY A 352 -10.53 -41.60 -39.00
C GLY A 352 -9.25 -42.40 -39.29
N VAL A 353 -9.21 -43.15 -40.40
CA VAL A 353 -7.98 -43.83 -40.85
C VAL A 353 -6.82 -42.86 -41.12
N ARG A 354 -7.14 -41.66 -41.65
CA ARG A 354 -6.14 -40.63 -41.90
C ARG A 354 -5.70 -39.99 -40.58
N ALA A 355 -6.65 -39.71 -39.68
CA ALA A 355 -6.36 -39.19 -38.34
C ALA A 355 -5.46 -40.14 -37.54
N LYS A 356 -5.71 -41.47 -37.57
CA LYS A 356 -4.85 -42.50 -36.95
C LYS A 356 -3.41 -42.40 -37.44
N THR A 357 -3.24 -42.33 -38.76
CA THR A 357 -1.92 -42.27 -39.38
C THR A 357 -1.14 -41.03 -38.92
N ILE A 358 -1.80 -39.86 -38.96
CA ILE A 358 -1.19 -38.58 -38.56
C ILE A 358 -0.78 -38.62 -37.08
N LEU A 359 -1.67 -39.06 -36.19
CA LEU A 359 -1.40 -39.09 -34.76
C LEU A 359 -0.34 -40.14 -34.37
N ARG A 360 -0.32 -41.29 -35.03
CA ARG A 360 0.77 -42.27 -34.86
C ARG A 360 2.12 -41.65 -35.23
N ASP A 361 2.21 -41.03 -36.41
CA ASP A 361 3.46 -40.45 -36.90
C ASP A 361 3.93 -39.30 -35.99
N TYR A 362 2.98 -38.49 -35.50
CA TYR A 362 3.23 -37.47 -34.48
C TYR A 362 3.80 -38.07 -33.18
N LEU A 363 3.13 -39.06 -32.58
CA LEU A 363 3.55 -39.69 -31.33
C LEU A 363 4.93 -40.37 -31.45
N ASN A 364 5.22 -40.96 -32.60
CA ASN A 364 6.52 -41.55 -32.90
C ASN A 364 7.61 -40.49 -33.07
N ALA A 365 7.31 -39.37 -33.74
CA ALA A 365 8.23 -38.26 -33.90
C ALA A 365 8.58 -37.60 -32.56
N GLN A 366 7.64 -37.58 -31.61
CA GLN A 366 7.88 -37.11 -30.24
C GLN A 366 8.62 -38.14 -29.36
N MET A 367 8.90 -39.34 -29.87
CA MET A 367 9.50 -40.46 -29.12
C MET A 367 8.73 -40.83 -27.84
N TRP A 368 7.44 -40.52 -27.77
CA TRP A 368 6.61 -40.76 -26.58
C TRP A 368 6.16 -42.24 -26.49
N ALA A 369 5.81 -42.84 -27.62
CA ALA A 369 5.30 -44.21 -27.66
C ALA A 369 6.43 -45.24 -27.50
N ASN A 370 6.30 -46.14 -26.53
CA ASN A 370 7.23 -47.27 -26.36
C ASN A 370 7.00 -48.37 -27.44
N PRO A 371 7.93 -49.33 -27.63
CA PRO A 371 7.80 -50.34 -28.69
C PRO A 371 6.49 -51.13 -28.68
N THR A 372 5.90 -51.38 -27.51
CA THR A 372 4.61 -52.09 -27.40
C THR A 372 3.45 -51.20 -27.86
N GLN A 373 3.48 -49.92 -27.51
CA GLN A 373 2.48 -48.94 -27.96
C GLN A 373 2.57 -48.69 -29.47
N GLN A 374 3.78 -48.61 -30.01
CA GLN A 374 4.01 -48.48 -31.46
C GLN A 374 3.42 -49.66 -32.22
N GLU A 375 3.70 -50.89 -31.75
CA GLU A 375 3.16 -52.11 -32.35
C GLU A 375 1.63 -52.14 -32.29
N ARG A 376 1.03 -51.74 -31.16
CA ARG A 376 -0.44 -51.63 -31.05
C ARG A 376 -1.03 -50.61 -32.04
N MET A 377 -0.43 -49.42 -32.16
CA MET A 377 -0.92 -48.42 -33.13
C MET A 377 -0.81 -48.93 -34.57
N ASN A 378 0.25 -49.66 -34.90
CA ASN A 378 0.41 -50.27 -36.24
C ASN A 378 -0.68 -51.32 -36.50
N GLN A 379 -0.96 -52.19 -35.53
CA GLN A 379 -2.04 -53.17 -35.65
C GLN A 379 -3.42 -52.53 -35.83
N GLU A 380 -3.66 -51.37 -35.22
CA GLU A 380 -4.93 -50.64 -35.33
C GLU A 380 -5.12 -49.92 -36.68
N ILE A 381 -4.04 -49.63 -37.39
CA ILE A 381 -4.09 -49.15 -38.76
C ILE A 381 -4.37 -50.31 -39.74
N ASP A 382 -3.92 -51.53 -39.39
CA ASP A 382 -4.07 -52.72 -40.23
C ASP A 382 -5.40 -53.47 -40.03
N ARG A 383 -6.11 -53.23 -38.92
CA ARG A 383 -7.39 -53.90 -38.57
C ARG A 383 -8.59 -52.97 -38.75
N ALA A 384 -8.95 -52.74 -40.00
CA ALA A 384 -10.21 -52.10 -40.35
C ALA A 384 -11.39 -52.99 -39.96
N THR A 385 -12.44 -52.42 -39.35
CA THR A 385 -13.84 -52.93 -39.23
C THR A 385 -14.42 -53.41 -37.89
N GLU A 386 -13.75 -53.23 -36.73
CA GLU A 386 -14.39 -53.49 -35.42
C GLU A 386 -14.58 -52.20 -34.60
N PHE A 387 -15.80 -52.02 -34.05
CA PHE A 387 -16.13 -50.93 -33.13
C PHE A 387 -15.32 -51.07 -31.82
N LYS A 388 -14.50 -50.07 -31.49
CA LYS A 388 -13.49 -50.13 -30.42
C LYS A 388 -13.64 -49.00 -29.40
N PHE A 389 -13.45 -49.33 -28.13
CA PHE A 389 -13.50 -48.42 -26.99
C PHE A 389 -12.10 -48.17 -26.42
N ALA A 390 -11.96 -47.18 -25.54
CA ALA A 390 -10.73 -47.02 -24.76
C ALA A 390 -10.42 -48.32 -23.98
N PRO A 391 -9.14 -48.78 -23.95
CA PRO A 391 -8.74 -49.95 -23.19
C PRO A 391 -9.10 -49.86 -21.70
N ALA A 392 -9.23 -51.01 -21.04
CA ALA A 392 -9.55 -51.07 -19.61
C ALA A 392 -8.49 -50.34 -18.78
N GLY A 393 -8.92 -49.36 -17.97
CA GLY A 393 -8.02 -48.53 -17.15
C GLY A 393 -7.40 -47.32 -17.86
N GLU A 394 -7.62 -47.16 -19.17
CA GLU A 394 -7.04 -46.08 -19.98
C GLU A 394 -8.08 -45.02 -20.41
N GLY A 395 -9.33 -45.13 -19.94
CA GLY A 395 -10.37 -44.12 -20.17
C GLY A 395 -10.14 -42.83 -19.37
N SER A 396 -10.65 -41.70 -19.85
CA SER A 396 -10.61 -40.39 -19.19
C SER A 396 -11.64 -40.32 -18.05
N PRO A 397 -11.23 -40.27 -16.77
CA PRO A 397 -12.17 -40.20 -15.66
C PRO A 397 -12.98 -38.89 -15.65
N ALA A 398 -12.34 -37.78 -16.04
CA ALA A 398 -12.98 -36.47 -16.11
C ALA A 398 -14.11 -36.45 -17.15
N ARG A 399 -13.86 -36.95 -18.37
CA ARG A 399 -14.87 -36.96 -19.43
C ARG A 399 -16.03 -37.91 -19.11
N TYR A 400 -15.73 -39.07 -18.52
CA TYR A 400 -16.79 -39.98 -18.06
C TYR A 400 -17.71 -39.30 -17.04
N SER A 401 -17.14 -38.56 -16.08
CA SER A 401 -17.93 -37.81 -15.09
C SER A 401 -18.81 -36.72 -15.72
N GLU A 402 -18.31 -36.01 -16.73
CA GLU A 402 -19.10 -35.01 -17.47
C GLU A 402 -20.29 -35.66 -18.20
N LEU A 403 -20.04 -36.74 -18.94
CA LEU A 403 -21.09 -37.48 -19.67
C LEU A 403 -22.12 -38.08 -18.70
N TYR A 404 -21.66 -38.58 -17.55
CA TYR A 404 -22.56 -39.09 -16.52
C TYR A 404 -23.49 -38.00 -15.98
N ALA A 405 -22.97 -36.78 -15.73
CA ALA A 405 -23.78 -35.66 -15.28
C ALA A 405 -24.82 -35.23 -16.33
N LEU A 406 -24.46 -35.23 -17.62
CA LEU A 406 -25.40 -34.96 -18.72
C LEU A 406 -26.48 -36.04 -18.83
N ALA A 407 -26.11 -37.31 -18.67
CA ALA A 407 -27.06 -38.42 -18.65
C ALA A 407 -28.02 -38.30 -17.46
N GLU A 408 -27.54 -37.91 -16.28
CA GLU A 408 -28.35 -37.64 -15.08
C GLU A 408 -29.29 -36.45 -15.19
N GLN A 409 -28.98 -35.49 -16.06
CA GLN A 409 -29.90 -34.41 -16.38
C GLN A 409 -30.95 -34.82 -17.42
N GLY A 410 -30.79 -35.98 -18.08
CA GLY A 410 -31.62 -36.45 -19.17
C GLY A 410 -31.31 -35.78 -20.50
N GLU A 411 -30.12 -35.19 -20.66
CA GLU A 411 -29.73 -34.39 -21.83
C GLU A 411 -28.68 -35.07 -22.73
N LEU A 412 -28.04 -36.15 -22.25
CA LEU A 412 -27.07 -36.87 -23.07
C LEU A 412 -27.75 -37.62 -24.21
N THR A 413 -27.26 -37.42 -25.43
CA THR A 413 -27.74 -38.16 -26.62
C THR A 413 -26.85 -39.35 -26.97
N VAL A 414 -27.41 -40.38 -27.61
CA VAL A 414 -26.63 -41.52 -28.12
C VAL A 414 -25.58 -41.09 -29.15
N ASN A 415 -25.87 -40.07 -29.96
CA ASN A 415 -24.89 -39.53 -30.91
C ASN A 415 -23.68 -38.92 -30.19
N GLU A 416 -23.92 -38.12 -29.15
CA GLU A 416 -22.84 -37.54 -28.33
C GLU A 416 -22.06 -38.63 -27.59
N LEU A 417 -22.74 -39.63 -27.03
CA LEU A 417 -22.10 -40.78 -26.42
C LEU A 417 -21.22 -41.57 -27.42
N ASN A 418 -21.67 -41.72 -28.67
CA ASN A 418 -20.92 -42.38 -29.73
C ASN A 418 -19.66 -41.60 -30.14
N THR A 419 -19.70 -40.27 -30.08
CA THR A 419 -18.51 -39.44 -30.36
C THR A 419 -17.42 -39.57 -29.31
N ASP A 420 -17.74 -39.98 -28.08
CA ASP A 420 -16.79 -40.06 -26.96
C ASP A 420 -16.28 -41.49 -26.68
N THR A 421 -16.59 -42.46 -27.52
CA THR A 421 -16.17 -43.87 -27.40
C THR A 421 -14.66 -44.07 -27.24
N PHE A 422 -13.85 -43.11 -27.74
CA PHE A 422 -12.40 -43.07 -27.58
C PHE A 422 -11.89 -42.59 -26.22
N ARG A 423 -12.77 -41.95 -25.43
CA ARG A 423 -12.45 -41.39 -24.12
C ARG A 423 -12.99 -42.24 -22.97
N ILE A 424 -13.87 -43.20 -23.25
CA ILE A 424 -14.52 -44.04 -22.24
C ILE A 424 -14.37 -45.53 -22.58
N THR A 425 -14.38 -46.36 -21.56
CA THR A 425 -14.33 -47.82 -21.71
C THR A 425 -15.67 -48.37 -22.19
N GLY A 426 -15.67 -49.58 -22.78
CA GLY A 426 -16.91 -50.23 -23.22
C GLY A 426 -17.88 -50.59 -22.08
N GLU A 427 -17.40 -50.67 -20.83
CA GLU A 427 -18.27 -50.79 -19.65
C GLU A 427 -18.95 -49.46 -19.31
N GLN A 428 -18.17 -48.37 -19.29
CA GLN A 428 -18.69 -47.02 -19.08
C GLN A 428 -19.71 -46.61 -20.14
N TYR A 429 -19.46 -46.93 -21.41
CA TYR A 429 -20.39 -46.68 -22.51
C TYR A 429 -21.72 -47.40 -22.28
N ARG A 430 -21.71 -48.70 -21.99
CA ARG A 430 -22.95 -49.48 -21.74
C ARG A 430 -23.73 -48.95 -20.54
N SER A 431 -23.03 -48.51 -19.50
CA SER A 431 -23.65 -47.88 -18.34
C SER A 431 -24.34 -46.57 -18.68
N LEU A 432 -23.72 -45.73 -19.51
CA LEU A 432 -24.29 -44.45 -19.95
C LEU A 432 -25.45 -44.66 -20.91
N ASP A 433 -25.33 -45.59 -21.86
CA ASP A 433 -26.39 -45.95 -22.81
C ASP A 433 -27.67 -46.42 -22.10
N THR A 434 -27.52 -47.32 -21.12
CA THR A 434 -28.64 -47.76 -20.26
C THR A 434 -29.26 -46.58 -19.51
N LYS A 435 -28.43 -45.63 -19.03
CA LYS A 435 -28.91 -44.46 -18.30
C LYS A 435 -29.68 -43.50 -19.20
N ILE A 436 -29.26 -43.30 -20.46
CA ILE A 436 -29.99 -42.50 -21.45
C ILE A 436 -31.40 -43.06 -21.65
N SER A 437 -31.53 -44.38 -21.83
CA SER A 437 -32.86 -45.01 -21.99
C SER A 437 -33.74 -44.81 -20.76
N ASN A 438 -33.20 -45.06 -19.56
CA ASN A 438 -33.96 -44.92 -18.32
C ASN A 438 -34.42 -43.47 -18.08
N GLU A 439 -33.55 -42.48 -18.31
CA GLU A 439 -33.87 -41.07 -18.10
C GLU A 439 -34.85 -40.55 -19.15
N SER A 440 -34.83 -41.11 -20.37
CA SER A 440 -35.84 -40.85 -21.41
C SER A 440 -37.23 -41.36 -20.97
N ASP A 441 -37.32 -42.58 -20.44
CA ASP A 441 -38.57 -43.14 -19.89
C ASP A 441 -39.09 -42.32 -18.69
N GLU A 442 -38.20 -41.87 -17.81
CA GLU A 442 -38.55 -40.99 -16.70
C GLU A 442 -39.04 -39.62 -17.20
N ALA A 443 -38.36 -39.04 -18.17
CA ALA A 443 -38.76 -37.78 -18.78
C ALA A 443 -40.11 -37.89 -19.50
N LEU A 444 -40.43 -39.01 -20.16
CA LEU A 444 -41.75 -39.25 -20.75
C LEU A 444 -42.84 -39.23 -19.67
N ASN A 445 -42.61 -39.91 -18.54
CA ASN A 445 -43.54 -39.91 -17.43
C ASN A 445 -43.76 -38.51 -16.82
N GLU A 446 -42.71 -37.68 -16.77
CA GLU A 446 -42.84 -36.26 -16.41
C GLU A 446 -43.62 -35.46 -17.45
N GLY A 447 -43.30 -35.64 -18.74
CA GLY A 447 -43.96 -35.00 -19.88
C GLY A 447 -45.46 -35.26 -19.88
N SER A 448 -45.89 -36.51 -19.79
CA SER A 448 -47.31 -36.89 -19.70
C SER A 448 -48.03 -36.26 -18.50
N LYS A 449 -47.36 -36.12 -17.34
CA LYS A 449 -47.93 -35.44 -16.16
C LYS A 449 -48.08 -33.93 -16.39
N LEU A 450 -47.09 -33.29 -17.01
CA LEU A 450 -47.14 -31.86 -17.36
C LEU A 450 -48.21 -31.59 -18.40
N LEU A 451 -48.32 -32.46 -19.41
CA LEU A 451 -49.37 -32.42 -20.44
C LEU A 451 -50.75 -32.56 -19.79
N LYS A 452 -50.94 -33.54 -18.90
CA LYS A 452 -52.21 -33.69 -18.15
C LYS A 452 -52.57 -32.42 -17.37
N ARG A 453 -51.58 -31.74 -16.79
CA ARG A 453 -51.76 -30.48 -16.06
C ARG A 453 -52.09 -29.30 -17.00
N SER A 454 -51.49 -29.23 -18.18
CA SER A 454 -51.69 -28.13 -19.14
C SER A 454 -53.10 -28.11 -19.72
N PHE A 455 -53.67 -29.30 -19.99
CA PHE A 455 -55.06 -29.46 -20.44
C PHE A 455 -56.11 -29.22 -19.34
N ARG A 456 -55.68 -28.90 -18.10
CA ARG A 456 -56.54 -28.65 -16.92
C ARG A 456 -57.62 -29.72 -16.71
N TYR A 457 -57.30 -30.99 -16.97
CA TYR A 457 -58.22 -32.08 -16.69
C TYR A 457 -58.34 -32.25 -15.16
N ASN A 458 -59.34 -31.59 -14.55
CA ASN A 458 -59.77 -31.90 -13.20
C ASN A 458 -61.02 -32.77 -13.30
N GLU A 459 -60.91 -34.04 -12.88
CA GLU A 459 -62.03 -34.99 -12.80
C GLU A 459 -63.25 -34.40 -12.06
N GLN A 460 -63.03 -33.41 -11.17
CA GLN A 460 -64.09 -32.69 -10.46
C GLN A 460 -64.92 -31.73 -11.35
N GLN A 461 -64.36 -31.15 -12.41
CA GLN A 461 -65.12 -30.25 -13.31
C GLN A 461 -66.05 -31.00 -14.26
N ALA A 462 -65.80 -32.29 -14.49
CA ALA A 462 -66.73 -33.16 -15.22
C ALA A 462 -68.00 -33.46 -14.40
N ALA A 463 -67.94 -33.35 -13.07
CA ALA A 463 -69.09 -33.60 -12.20
C ALA A 463 -70.13 -32.46 -12.19
N ASP A 464 -69.74 -31.22 -12.52
CA ASP A 464 -70.56 -30.01 -12.37
C ASP A 464 -71.35 -29.59 -13.63
N GLY A 465 -71.60 -30.53 -14.56
CA GLY A 465 -72.66 -30.38 -15.57
C GLY A 465 -72.29 -29.75 -16.92
N ASN A 466 -71.01 -29.72 -17.31
CA ASN A 466 -70.58 -29.31 -18.66
C ASN A 466 -69.81 -30.44 -19.39
N ASP A 467 -70.45 -31.61 -19.49
CA ASP A 467 -69.90 -32.87 -20.01
C ASP A 467 -69.17 -32.73 -21.36
N ARG A 468 -69.67 -31.85 -22.25
CA ARG A 468 -69.13 -31.73 -23.61
C ARG A 468 -67.73 -31.09 -23.65
N LEU A 469 -67.44 -30.12 -22.78
CA LEU A 469 -66.11 -29.48 -22.72
C LEU A 469 -65.10 -30.37 -21.99
N ALA A 470 -65.54 -31.08 -20.94
CA ALA A 470 -64.70 -32.04 -20.23
C ALA A 470 -64.32 -33.24 -21.12
N GLN A 471 -65.27 -33.76 -21.91
CA GLN A 471 -65.01 -34.81 -22.91
C GLN A 471 -64.06 -34.32 -24.01
N ALA A 472 -64.25 -33.10 -24.54
CA ALA A 472 -63.37 -32.54 -25.56
C ALA A 472 -61.93 -32.33 -25.04
N SER A 473 -61.77 -31.82 -23.81
CA SER A 473 -60.45 -31.67 -23.17
C SER A 473 -59.78 -33.02 -22.91
N LYS A 474 -60.54 -34.03 -22.47
CA LYS A 474 -60.04 -35.40 -22.27
C LYS A 474 -59.57 -36.03 -23.57
N THR A 475 -60.37 -35.96 -24.64
CA THR A 475 -59.99 -36.50 -25.95
C THR A 475 -58.77 -35.77 -26.53
N ALA A 476 -58.66 -34.45 -26.33
CA ALA A 476 -57.48 -33.69 -26.77
C ALA A 476 -56.22 -34.06 -25.99
N PHE A 477 -56.32 -34.27 -24.67
CA PHE A 477 -55.22 -34.78 -23.86
C PHE A 477 -54.82 -36.20 -24.29
N GLU A 478 -55.76 -37.13 -24.42
CA GLU A 478 -55.48 -38.52 -24.83
C GLU A 478 -54.84 -38.58 -26.21
N ALA A 479 -55.25 -37.71 -27.15
CA ALA A 479 -54.62 -37.60 -28.46
C ALA A 479 -53.17 -37.08 -28.37
N ALA A 480 -52.92 -36.00 -27.62
CA ALA A 480 -51.60 -35.43 -27.47
C ALA A 480 -50.64 -36.34 -26.69
N ASP A 481 -51.11 -37.01 -25.63
CA ASP A 481 -50.33 -37.97 -24.84
C ASP A 481 -50.00 -39.21 -25.68
N PHE A 482 -50.95 -39.68 -26.50
CA PHE A 482 -50.70 -40.75 -27.45
C PHE A 482 -49.67 -40.36 -28.51
N GLU A 483 -49.71 -39.14 -29.04
CA GLU A 483 -48.72 -38.64 -29.99
C GLU A 483 -47.31 -38.57 -29.37
N LEU A 484 -47.20 -38.06 -28.13
CA LEU A 484 -45.94 -38.02 -27.40
C LEU A 484 -45.38 -39.43 -27.14
N GLN A 485 -46.22 -40.35 -26.67
CA GLN A 485 -45.82 -41.75 -26.45
C GLN A 485 -45.41 -42.44 -27.76
N ASN A 486 -46.11 -42.17 -28.86
CA ASN A 486 -45.80 -42.74 -30.17
C ASN A 486 -44.46 -42.21 -30.71
N GLU A 487 -44.21 -40.91 -30.62
CA GLU A 487 -42.92 -40.33 -31.01
C GLU A 487 -41.77 -40.85 -30.13
N HIS A 488 -41.99 -40.96 -28.82
CA HIS A 488 -41.02 -41.54 -27.89
C HIS A 488 -40.68 -43.00 -28.24
N MET A 489 -41.68 -43.85 -28.49
CA MET A 489 -41.46 -45.24 -28.90
C MET A 489 -40.72 -45.31 -30.24
N ARG A 490 -41.10 -44.50 -31.23
CA ARG A 490 -40.44 -44.44 -32.54
C ARG A 490 -38.96 -44.05 -32.41
N ARG A 491 -38.66 -43.08 -31.54
CA ARG A 491 -37.31 -42.60 -31.22
C ARG A 491 -36.47 -43.66 -30.50
N GLN A 492 -37.05 -44.36 -29.53
CA GLN A 492 -36.42 -45.51 -28.87
C GLN A 492 -36.10 -46.65 -29.85
N GLU A 493 -37.05 -47.04 -30.70
CA GLU A 493 -36.83 -48.10 -31.71
C GLU A 493 -35.75 -47.75 -32.73
N ALA A 494 -35.60 -46.46 -33.04
CA ALA A 494 -34.53 -45.94 -33.90
C ALA A 494 -33.17 -45.82 -33.19
N GLY A 495 -33.06 -46.20 -31.92
CA GLY A 495 -31.84 -46.09 -31.12
C GLY A 495 -31.47 -44.64 -30.78
N LYS A 496 -32.45 -43.73 -30.77
CA LYS A 496 -32.26 -42.30 -30.47
C LYS A 496 -33.34 -41.83 -29.49
N PRO A 497 -33.31 -42.29 -28.22
CA PRO A 497 -34.26 -41.87 -27.19
C PRO A 497 -34.30 -40.35 -27.08
N MET A 498 -35.49 -39.79 -26.79
CA MET A 498 -35.66 -38.35 -26.69
C MET A 498 -35.02 -37.82 -25.40
N THR A 499 -34.39 -36.64 -25.47
CA THR A 499 -33.91 -35.97 -24.25
C THR A 499 -35.07 -35.40 -23.44
N ARG A 500 -34.80 -35.08 -22.17
CA ARG A 500 -35.77 -34.42 -21.30
C ARG A 500 -36.21 -33.06 -21.85
N THR A 501 -35.32 -32.32 -22.51
CA THR A 501 -35.67 -31.09 -23.21
C THR A 501 -36.55 -31.37 -24.44
N GLU A 502 -36.20 -32.34 -25.29
CA GLU A 502 -37.01 -32.69 -26.47
C GLU A 502 -38.45 -33.10 -26.09
N ILE A 503 -38.63 -33.82 -24.99
CA ILE A 503 -39.95 -34.24 -24.49
C ILE A 503 -40.77 -33.06 -23.95
N ARG A 504 -40.13 -32.00 -23.46
CA ARG A 504 -40.81 -30.79 -22.95
C ARG A 504 -41.18 -29.80 -24.05
N GLU A 505 -40.42 -29.80 -25.14
CA GLU A 505 -40.67 -28.95 -26.31
C GLU A 505 -41.77 -29.51 -27.22
N PHE A 506 -41.88 -30.84 -27.28
CA PHE A 506 -42.99 -31.55 -27.92
C PHE A 506 -44.31 -31.28 -27.19
#